data_AF-W4LM54-F1
#
_entry.id   AF-W4LM54-F1
#
_cell.length_a   1.000
_cell.length_b   1.000
_cell.length_c   1.000
_cell.angle_alpha   90.00
_cell.angle_beta   90.00
_cell.angle_gamma   90.00
#
_symmetry.space_group_name_H-M   'P 1'
#
loop_
_entity.id
_entity.type
_entity.pdbx_description
1 polymer ?
#
loop_
_entity_poly.entity_id
_entity_poly.type
_entity_poly.pdbx_seq_one_letter_code
_entity_poly.pdbx_strand_id
1 'polypeptide(L)'
;MTQPALFAVSYALAKLWMAWGIEPQAMMGHSVGEFVAACVAGVMTLDEALALIAARGQLMQSLPPGAMLAVWSTEAELAPWLAPEVSVAVINRTDLCVVAGPKPAVQSLRYELEQQGIENRLLQTSHAFHSQMMDPILPAFGAMVEGVALRPPQIPIVSTARADWLTSELATDPQYWVQHLRQTVRFADSVEHVLGDPAWLLLEVGPGQTLSALAQQHPQYDSRQMVLASLPNAKQATADDTWTLTTLGRLWLAGAPVAWADYWAHESRQRMHLPGYAFERKRFWIEPAAAPEPLLPRHHEAGTTPLAPSPNGSSPAHAVERLVHEQLQVMAQQLGLWHRAGDRDGAVASPAVPSRPGGDT
;
A
#
# COMPACT_ATOMS: atom_id res chain seq x y z
N MET A 1 -12.84 -12.03 -12.16
CA MET A 1 -11.42 -12.45 -12.10
C MET A 1 -10.52 -11.52 -11.28
N THR A 2 -10.87 -10.24 -11.13
CA THR A 2 -10.04 -9.27 -10.39
C THR A 2 -9.68 -9.68 -8.96
N GLN A 3 -10.66 -10.06 -8.13
CA GLN A 3 -10.37 -10.37 -6.71
C GLN A 3 -9.47 -11.61 -6.53
N PRO A 4 -9.72 -12.75 -7.20
CA PRO A 4 -8.80 -13.89 -7.14
C PRO A 4 -7.39 -13.58 -7.65
N ALA A 5 -7.26 -12.77 -8.71
CA ALA A 5 -5.96 -12.37 -9.23
C ALA A 5 -5.19 -11.49 -8.24
N LEU A 6 -5.86 -10.50 -7.64
CA LEU A 6 -5.28 -9.65 -6.61
C LEU A 6 -4.84 -10.48 -5.40
N PHE A 7 -5.70 -11.38 -4.93
CA PHE A 7 -5.37 -12.30 -3.84
C PHE A 7 -4.13 -13.13 -4.17
N ALA A 8 -4.09 -13.77 -5.35
CA ALA A 8 -2.99 -14.64 -5.74
C ALA A 8 -1.65 -13.88 -5.83
N VAL A 9 -1.65 -12.68 -6.41
CA VAL A 9 -0.44 -11.83 -6.51
C VAL A 9 0.02 -11.39 -5.11
N SER A 10 -0.88 -10.85 -4.28
CA SER A 10 -0.53 -10.41 -2.92
C SER A 10 -0.06 -11.57 -2.04
N TYR A 11 -0.72 -12.73 -2.11
CA TYR A 11 -0.29 -13.92 -1.38
C TYR A 11 1.08 -14.41 -1.86
N ALA A 12 1.32 -14.48 -3.18
CA ALA A 12 2.62 -14.88 -3.72
C ALA A 12 3.74 -13.93 -3.31
N LEU A 13 3.49 -12.62 -3.32
CA LEU A 13 4.45 -11.61 -2.84
C LEU A 13 4.71 -11.76 -1.33
N ALA A 14 3.67 -11.99 -0.52
CA ALA A 14 3.85 -12.23 0.92
C ALA A 14 4.74 -13.46 1.16
N LYS A 15 4.46 -14.58 0.48
CA LYS A 15 5.27 -15.80 0.58
C LYS A 15 6.70 -15.59 0.06
N LEU A 16 6.90 -14.76 -0.98
CA LEU A 16 8.22 -14.39 -1.48
C LEU A 16 9.03 -13.64 -0.43
N TRP A 17 8.45 -12.61 0.19
CA TRP A 17 9.10 -11.83 1.25
C TRP A 17 9.47 -12.70 2.45
N MET A 18 8.54 -13.54 2.92
CA MET A 18 8.80 -14.50 4.01
C MET A 18 9.91 -15.49 3.63
N ALA A 19 9.92 -15.99 2.39
CA ALA A 19 10.98 -16.88 1.91
C ALA A 19 12.36 -16.19 1.83
N TRP A 20 12.40 -14.86 1.76
CA TRP A 20 13.64 -14.07 1.88
C TRP A 20 13.96 -13.64 3.31
N GLY A 21 13.23 -14.15 4.31
CA GLY A 21 13.41 -13.85 5.73
C GLY A 21 12.72 -12.58 6.23
N ILE A 22 11.95 -11.90 5.36
CA ILE A 22 11.15 -10.73 5.73
C ILE A 22 9.82 -11.23 6.31
N GLU A 23 9.82 -11.50 7.60
CA GLU A 23 8.65 -11.98 8.34
C GLU A 23 7.81 -10.80 8.87
N PRO A 24 6.48 -10.76 8.60
CA PRO A 24 5.63 -9.70 9.12
C PRO A 24 5.38 -9.90 10.62
N GLN A 25 5.53 -8.82 11.40
CA GLN A 25 5.17 -8.81 12.82
C GLN A 25 3.68 -8.51 13.05
N ALA A 26 3.05 -7.84 12.09
CA ALA A 26 1.62 -7.63 11.99
C ALA A 26 1.25 -7.40 10.52
N MET A 27 -0.03 -7.56 10.19
CA MET A 27 -0.56 -7.31 8.86
C MET A 27 -1.84 -6.50 8.93
N MET A 28 -2.14 -5.75 7.87
CA MET A 28 -3.43 -5.12 7.67
C MET A 28 -3.77 -5.20 6.19
N GLY A 29 -5.05 -5.37 5.88
CA GLY A 29 -5.48 -5.62 4.51
C GLY A 29 -6.67 -4.77 4.12
N HIS A 30 -6.57 -4.05 3.02
CA HIS A 30 -7.71 -3.29 2.48
C HIS A 30 -8.67 -4.24 1.76
N SER A 31 -9.86 -4.48 2.33
CA SER A 31 -10.90 -5.31 1.70
C SER A 31 -10.39 -6.72 1.35
N VAL A 32 -10.16 -7.03 0.07
CA VAL A 32 -9.60 -8.34 -0.37
C VAL A 32 -8.24 -8.61 0.29
N GLY A 33 -7.46 -7.57 0.58
CA GLY A 33 -6.18 -7.71 1.28
C GLY A 33 -6.32 -8.35 2.66
N GLU A 34 -7.47 -8.21 3.33
CA GLU A 34 -7.67 -8.78 4.66
C GLU A 34 -7.79 -10.31 4.61
N PHE A 35 -8.37 -10.86 3.54
CA PHE A 35 -8.35 -12.31 3.29
C PHE A 35 -6.95 -12.83 3.00
N VAL A 36 -6.09 -12.03 2.33
CA VAL A 36 -4.68 -12.38 2.14
C VAL A 36 -3.97 -12.43 3.48
N ALA A 37 -4.12 -11.40 4.33
CA ALA A 37 -3.55 -11.38 5.67
C ALA A 37 -4.04 -12.56 6.52
N ALA A 38 -5.34 -12.87 6.47
CA ALA A 38 -5.93 -14.01 7.17
C ALA A 38 -5.34 -15.35 6.71
N CYS A 39 -5.16 -15.53 5.40
CA CYS A 39 -4.56 -16.73 4.85
C CYS A 39 -3.08 -16.87 5.26
N VAL A 40 -2.30 -15.79 5.17
CA VAL A 40 -0.89 -15.77 5.60
C VAL A 40 -0.76 -16.03 7.10
N ALA A 41 -1.67 -15.50 7.92
CA ALA A 41 -1.71 -15.76 9.37
C ALA A 41 -2.28 -17.14 9.74
N GLY A 42 -2.70 -17.96 8.76
CA GLY A 42 -3.20 -19.31 8.99
C GLY A 42 -4.65 -19.41 9.48
N VAL A 43 -5.43 -18.32 9.41
CA VAL A 43 -6.88 -18.33 9.72
C VAL A 43 -7.63 -19.26 8.78
N MET A 44 -7.21 -19.30 7.52
CA MET A 44 -7.75 -20.13 6.46
C MET A 44 -6.60 -20.67 5.61
N THR A 45 -6.75 -21.88 5.08
CA THR A 45 -5.79 -22.42 4.10
C THR A 45 -5.87 -21.65 2.79
N LEU A 46 -4.84 -21.79 1.95
CA LEU A 46 -4.80 -21.16 0.62
C LEU A 46 -6.01 -21.56 -0.24
N ASP A 47 -6.36 -22.84 -0.25
CA ASP A 47 -7.47 -23.36 -1.06
C ASP A 47 -8.82 -22.83 -0.57
N GLU A 48 -9.03 -22.79 0.75
CA GLU A 48 -10.24 -22.21 1.37
C GLU A 48 -10.35 -20.70 1.05
N ALA A 49 -9.25 -19.95 1.21
CA ALA A 49 -9.23 -18.51 0.95
C ALA A 49 -9.50 -18.18 -0.53
N LEU A 50 -8.87 -18.91 -1.45
CA LEU A 50 -9.10 -18.75 -2.89
C LEU A 50 -10.53 -19.10 -3.28
N ALA A 51 -11.10 -20.17 -2.72
CA ALA A 51 -12.49 -20.54 -2.94
C ALA A 51 -13.45 -19.45 -2.46
N LEU A 52 -13.23 -18.90 -1.25
CA LEU A 52 -14.03 -17.79 -0.72
C LEU A 52 -13.91 -16.53 -1.58
N ILE A 53 -12.71 -16.13 -1.97
CA ILE A 53 -12.51 -14.93 -2.81
C ILE A 53 -13.08 -15.11 -4.22
N ALA A 54 -13.00 -16.31 -4.80
CA ALA A 54 -13.64 -16.61 -6.06
C ALA A 54 -15.17 -16.52 -5.95
N ALA A 55 -15.76 -17.15 -4.94
CA ALA A 55 -17.19 -17.10 -4.67
C ALA A 55 -17.67 -15.67 -4.38
N ARG A 56 -16.95 -14.92 -3.53
CA ARG A 56 -17.19 -13.50 -3.25
C ARG A 56 -17.24 -12.69 -4.54
N GLY A 57 -16.23 -12.84 -5.39
CA GLY A 57 -16.17 -12.14 -6.68
C GLY A 57 -17.32 -12.51 -7.63
N GLN A 58 -17.74 -13.77 -7.67
CA GLN A 58 -18.87 -14.23 -8.49
C GLN A 58 -20.21 -13.70 -7.97
N LEU A 59 -20.46 -13.81 -6.66
CA LEU A 59 -21.66 -13.31 -6.01
C LEU A 59 -21.79 -11.80 -6.20
N MET A 60 -20.71 -11.04 -5.98
CA MET A 60 -20.71 -9.59 -6.18
C MET A 60 -21.00 -9.21 -7.64
N GLN A 61 -20.51 -9.99 -8.60
CA GLN A 61 -20.77 -9.77 -10.03
C GLN A 61 -22.22 -10.09 -10.45
N SER A 62 -22.96 -10.85 -9.63
CA SER A 62 -24.37 -11.19 -9.88
C SER A 62 -25.34 -10.10 -9.45
N LEU A 63 -24.87 -9.11 -8.68
CA LEU A 63 -25.69 -8.01 -8.18
C LEU A 63 -25.99 -6.97 -9.26
N PRO A 64 -27.04 -6.15 -9.09
CA PRO A 64 -27.26 -4.98 -9.91
C PRO A 64 -26.06 -4.02 -9.86
N PRO A 65 -25.76 -3.31 -10.97
CA PRO A 65 -24.65 -2.37 -11.00
C PRO A 65 -24.92 -1.17 -10.08
N GLY A 66 -23.86 -0.70 -9.41
CA GLY A 66 -23.88 0.46 -8.51
C GLY A 66 -22.88 1.53 -8.93
N ALA A 67 -22.62 2.48 -8.05
CA ALA A 67 -21.55 3.47 -8.20
C ALA A 67 -20.82 3.66 -6.88
N MET A 68 -19.55 4.08 -6.98
CA MET A 68 -18.75 4.54 -5.86
C MET A 68 -18.16 5.92 -6.16
N LEU A 69 -18.16 6.81 -5.18
CA LEU A 69 -17.72 8.20 -5.29
C LEU A 69 -16.71 8.49 -4.17
N ALA A 70 -15.50 8.89 -4.52
CA ALA A 70 -14.57 9.46 -3.56
C ALA A 70 -14.96 10.91 -3.27
N VAL A 71 -14.95 11.30 -2.01
CA VAL A 71 -15.35 12.63 -1.52
C VAL A 71 -14.29 13.11 -0.55
N TRP A 72 -13.73 14.30 -0.79
CA TRP A 72 -12.76 14.94 0.08
C TRP A 72 -13.47 15.61 1.26
N SER A 73 -13.91 14.78 2.20
CA SER A 73 -14.61 15.19 3.41
C SER A 73 -14.47 14.12 4.48
N THR A 74 -14.68 14.52 5.75
CA THR A 74 -14.73 13.60 6.88
C THR A 74 -16.02 12.77 6.86
N GLU A 75 -16.03 11.61 7.53
CA GLU A 75 -17.25 10.79 7.69
C GLU A 75 -18.38 11.59 8.37
N ALA A 76 -18.04 12.40 9.38
CA ALA A 76 -18.99 13.19 10.15
C ALA A 76 -19.63 14.34 9.34
N GLU A 77 -18.84 15.03 8.51
CA GLU A 77 -19.35 16.09 7.62
C GLU A 77 -20.18 15.55 6.48
N LEU A 78 -19.91 14.32 6.04
CA LEU A 78 -20.62 13.68 4.95
C LEU A 78 -21.97 13.09 5.40
N ALA A 79 -22.07 12.63 6.65
CA ALA A 79 -23.25 11.96 7.19
C ALA A 79 -24.61 12.69 6.94
N PRO A 80 -24.72 14.03 7.06
CA PRO A 80 -25.97 14.75 6.78
C PRO A 80 -26.42 14.71 5.33
N TRP A 81 -25.51 14.43 4.38
CA TRP A 81 -25.79 14.38 2.94
C TRP A 81 -26.17 12.98 2.45
N LEU A 82 -25.98 11.96 3.29
CA LEU A 82 -26.17 10.57 2.86
C LEU A 82 -27.65 10.18 2.87
N ALA A 83 -28.16 9.85 1.69
CA ALA A 83 -29.42 9.14 1.56
C ALA A 83 -29.31 7.73 2.21
N PRO A 84 -30.41 7.16 2.72
CA PRO A 84 -30.39 5.84 3.37
C PRO A 84 -29.77 4.70 2.54
N GLU A 85 -29.91 4.77 1.22
CA GLU A 85 -29.37 3.80 0.27
C GLU A 85 -27.88 3.99 -0.08
N VAL A 86 -27.24 5.07 0.41
CA VAL A 86 -25.81 5.36 0.21
C VAL A 86 -25.05 5.06 1.50
N SER A 87 -24.10 4.15 1.42
CA SER A 87 -23.22 3.79 2.54
C SER A 87 -21.86 4.47 2.41
N VAL A 88 -21.23 4.80 3.54
CA VAL A 88 -19.77 5.04 3.58
C VAL A 88 -19.08 3.69 3.43
N ALA A 89 -18.46 3.46 2.27
CA ALA A 89 -17.82 2.21 1.92
C ALA A 89 -16.39 2.13 2.45
N VAL A 90 -15.66 3.25 2.41
CA VAL A 90 -14.23 3.30 2.78
C VAL A 90 -13.90 4.65 3.39
N ILE A 91 -13.04 4.66 4.41
CA ILE A 91 -12.38 5.84 4.96
C ILE A 91 -10.88 5.65 4.71
N ASN A 92 -10.37 6.26 3.63
CA ASN A 92 -8.98 6.10 3.21
C ASN A 92 -8.04 7.08 3.91
N ARG A 93 -8.55 8.28 4.23
CA ARG A 93 -7.89 9.31 5.03
C ARG A 93 -8.92 9.98 5.92
N THR A 94 -8.47 10.73 6.93
CA THR A 94 -9.33 11.54 7.80
C THR A 94 -10.23 12.50 7.02
N ASP A 95 -9.79 12.94 5.84
CA ASP A 95 -10.47 13.87 4.94
C ASP A 95 -10.80 13.26 3.55
N LEU A 96 -10.80 11.92 3.42
CA LEU A 96 -11.11 11.24 2.16
C LEU A 96 -11.95 9.98 2.40
N CYS A 97 -13.24 10.11 2.17
CA CYS A 97 -14.20 9.02 2.22
C CYS A 97 -14.56 8.51 0.82
N VAL A 98 -15.00 7.26 0.72
CA VAL A 98 -15.65 6.71 -0.46
C VAL A 98 -17.05 6.30 -0.07
N VAL A 99 -18.04 6.82 -0.77
CA VAL A 99 -19.44 6.40 -0.63
C VAL A 99 -19.83 5.46 -1.77
N ALA A 100 -20.81 4.61 -1.51
CA ALA A 100 -21.26 3.60 -2.45
C ALA A 100 -22.76 3.36 -2.32
N GLY A 101 -23.44 3.23 -3.46
CA GLY A 101 -24.87 2.96 -3.51
C GLY A 101 -25.42 2.88 -4.94
N PRO A 102 -26.75 2.90 -5.11
CA PRO A 102 -27.40 2.94 -6.41
C PRO A 102 -26.90 4.13 -7.24
N LYS A 103 -26.71 3.93 -8.55
CA LYS A 103 -26.20 4.97 -9.45
C LYS A 103 -26.97 6.30 -9.35
N PRO A 104 -28.33 6.33 -9.35
CA PRO A 104 -29.06 7.58 -9.24
C PRO A 104 -28.81 8.32 -7.92
N ALA A 105 -28.75 7.59 -6.80
CA ALA A 105 -28.51 8.19 -5.49
C ALA A 105 -27.10 8.77 -5.37
N VAL A 106 -26.08 8.05 -5.85
CA VAL A 106 -24.69 8.55 -5.89
C VAL A 106 -24.55 9.76 -6.83
N GLN A 107 -25.30 9.79 -7.94
CA GLN A 107 -25.32 10.94 -8.85
C GLN A 107 -25.99 12.18 -8.23
N SER A 108 -27.11 12.00 -7.52
CA SER A 108 -27.75 13.08 -6.78
C SER A 108 -26.84 13.66 -5.71
N LEU A 109 -26.22 12.79 -4.89
CA LEU A 109 -25.24 13.21 -3.88
C LEU A 109 -24.07 13.96 -4.54
N ARG A 110 -23.51 13.43 -5.62
CA ARG A 110 -22.45 14.12 -6.37
C ARG A 110 -22.86 15.52 -6.80
N TYR A 111 -24.07 15.67 -7.35
CA TYR A 111 -24.58 16.96 -7.78
C TYR A 111 -24.69 17.94 -6.60
N GLU A 112 -25.23 17.49 -5.46
CA GLU A 112 -25.32 18.32 -4.24
C GLU A 112 -23.94 18.75 -3.72
N LEU A 113 -22.98 17.82 -3.68
CA LEU A 113 -21.60 18.11 -3.27
C LEU A 113 -20.92 19.10 -4.21
N GLU A 114 -21.11 18.97 -5.53
CA GLU A 114 -20.59 19.91 -6.53
C GLU A 114 -21.15 21.32 -6.32
N GLN A 115 -22.44 21.45 -5.95
CA GLN A 115 -23.06 22.75 -5.64
C GLN A 115 -22.50 23.41 -4.38
N GLN A 116 -21.98 22.63 -3.44
CA GLN A 116 -21.31 23.12 -2.23
C GLN A 116 -19.80 23.32 -2.44
N GLY A 117 -19.26 23.03 -3.62
CA GLY A 117 -17.82 23.12 -3.90
C GLY A 117 -16.98 22.04 -3.21
N ILE A 118 -17.59 20.93 -2.78
CA ILE A 118 -16.88 19.81 -2.16
C ILE A 118 -16.26 18.95 -3.26
N GLU A 119 -14.93 18.81 -3.25
CA GLU A 119 -14.21 17.99 -4.22
C GLU A 119 -14.65 16.53 -4.13
N ASN A 120 -14.94 15.95 -5.29
CA ASN A 120 -15.36 14.57 -5.40
C ASN A 120 -14.95 13.96 -6.75
N ARG A 121 -14.93 12.63 -6.81
CA ARG A 121 -14.50 11.88 -7.99
C ARG A 121 -15.20 10.54 -8.10
N LEU A 122 -15.87 10.32 -9.23
CA LEU A 122 -16.49 9.02 -9.52
C LEU A 122 -15.41 7.96 -9.77
N LEU A 123 -15.54 6.81 -9.10
CA LEU A 123 -14.59 5.71 -9.22
C LEU A 123 -15.03 4.75 -10.33
N GLN A 124 -14.05 4.28 -11.10
CA GLN A 124 -14.27 3.34 -12.20
C GLN A 124 -14.51 1.93 -11.63
N THR A 125 -15.74 1.70 -11.20
CA THR A 125 -16.19 0.47 -10.52
C THR A 125 -17.50 -0.01 -11.13
N SER A 126 -17.70 -1.33 -11.12
CA SER A 126 -18.94 -1.92 -11.67
C SER A 126 -20.08 -1.98 -10.65
N HIS A 127 -19.76 -2.06 -9.36
CA HIS A 127 -20.71 -2.24 -8.27
C HIS A 127 -20.36 -1.36 -7.07
N ALA A 128 -21.34 -1.15 -6.20
CA ALA A 128 -21.21 -0.39 -4.96
C ALA A 128 -20.72 -1.30 -3.82
N PHE A 129 -19.43 -1.59 -3.76
CA PHE A 129 -18.84 -2.44 -2.73
C PHE A 129 -18.96 -1.83 -1.33
N HIS A 130 -19.00 -2.66 -0.29
CA HIS A 130 -19.10 -2.22 1.12
C HIS A 130 -20.31 -1.31 1.37
N SER A 131 -21.45 -1.67 0.78
CA SER A 131 -22.70 -0.92 0.89
C SER A 131 -23.90 -1.84 1.06
N GLN A 132 -25.07 -1.25 1.34
CA GLN A 132 -26.35 -1.97 1.40
C GLN A 132 -26.65 -2.80 0.15
N MET A 133 -26.07 -2.46 -1.00
CA MET A 133 -26.22 -3.27 -2.20
C MET A 133 -25.61 -4.68 -2.07
N MET A 134 -24.78 -4.95 -1.07
CA MET A 134 -24.22 -6.28 -0.79
C MET A 134 -25.19 -7.19 -0.01
N ASP A 135 -26.23 -6.63 0.63
CA ASP A 135 -27.16 -7.38 1.48
C ASP A 135 -27.74 -8.65 0.82
N PRO A 136 -28.14 -8.65 -0.47
CA PRO A 136 -28.75 -9.82 -1.11
C PRO A 136 -27.83 -11.04 -1.21
N ILE A 137 -26.50 -10.85 -1.20
CA ILE A 137 -25.54 -11.95 -1.32
C ILE A 137 -24.97 -12.41 0.03
N LEU A 138 -25.26 -11.72 1.13
CA LEU A 138 -24.73 -12.08 2.45
C LEU A 138 -25.11 -13.52 2.88
N PRO A 139 -26.36 -14.00 2.70
CA PRO A 139 -26.70 -15.37 3.08
C PRO A 139 -25.95 -16.42 2.26
N ALA A 140 -25.84 -16.22 0.94
CA ALA A 140 -25.14 -17.14 0.05
C ALA A 140 -23.62 -17.17 0.34
N PHE A 141 -23.03 -16.01 0.64
CA PHE A 141 -21.64 -15.93 1.05
C PHE A 141 -21.42 -16.56 2.43
N GLY A 142 -22.34 -16.35 3.37
CA GLY A 142 -22.28 -16.94 4.72
C GLY A 142 -22.25 -18.45 4.70
N ALA A 143 -23.09 -19.10 3.89
CA ALA A 143 -23.07 -20.55 3.73
C ALA A 143 -21.70 -21.09 3.24
N MET A 144 -20.97 -20.31 2.44
CA MET A 144 -19.61 -20.67 2.00
C MET A 144 -18.58 -20.49 3.12
N VAL A 145 -18.68 -19.41 3.90
CA VAL A 145 -17.77 -19.15 5.04
C VAL A 145 -17.97 -20.18 6.14
N GLU A 146 -19.21 -20.59 6.43
CA GLU A 146 -19.52 -21.64 7.41
C GLU A 146 -18.87 -22.99 7.07
N GLY A 147 -18.59 -23.24 5.78
CA GLY A 147 -17.88 -24.42 5.32
C GLY A 147 -16.36 -24.38 5.49
N VAL A 148 -15.79 -23.25 5.92
CA VAL A 148 -14.34 -23.06 6.10
C VAL A 148 -13.95 -23.30 7.55
N ALA A 149 -12.88 -24.07 7.76
CA ALA A 149 -12.32 -24.28 9.09
C ALA A 149 -11.48 -23.06 9.51
N LEU A 150 -12.15 -22.02 10.02
CA LEU A 150 -11.51 -20.80 10.51
C LEU A 150 -10.69 -21.09 11.78
N ARG A 151 -9.48 -20.54 11.83
CA ARG A 151 -8.50 -20.74 12.91
C ARG A 151 -8.05 -19.41 13.51
N PRO A 152 -7.59 -19.39 14.77
CA PRO A 152 -6.94 -18.21 15.34
C PRO A 152 -5.73 -17.76 14.51
N PRO A 153 -5.52 -16.44 14.32
CA PRO A 153 -4.38 -15.93 13.56
C PRO A 153 -3.07 -16.18 14.32
N GLN A 154 -2.05 -16.69 13.62
CA GLN A 154 -0.71 -16.90 14.17
C GLN A 154 0.17 -15.65 14.08
N ILE A 155 -0.18 -14.72 13.18
CA ILE A 155 0.45 -13.43 13.00
C ILE A 155 -0.65 -12.38 13.25
N PRO A 156 -0.41 -11.35 14.10
CA PRO A 156 -1.40 -10.32 14.38
C PRO A 156 -1.94 -9.64 13.11
N ILE A 157 -3.25 -9.40 13.08
CA ILE A 157 -3.92 -8.69 11.99
C ILE A 157 -4.65 -7.48 12.57
N VAL A 158 -4.54 -6.31 11.95
CA VAL A 158 -5.42 -5.18 12.21
C VAL A 158 -6.63 -5.30 11.29
N SER A 159 -7.82 -5.42 11.87
CA SER A 159 -9.10 -5.46 11.17
C SER A 159 -9.41 -4.07 10.60
N THR A 160 -9.58 -3.97 9.29
CA THR A 160 -10.00 -2.70 8.68
C THR A 160 -11.48 -2.41 8.87
N ALA A 161 -12.29 -3.42 9.22
CA ALA A 161 -13.69 -3.21 9.58
C ALA A 161 -13.87 -2.65 11.00
N ARG A 162 -12.92 -2.93 11.92
CA ARG A 162 -12.98 -2.49 13.33
C ARG A 162 -11.98 -1.40 13.68
N ALA A 163 -10.94 -1.20 12.86
CA ALA A 163 -9.80 -0.36 13.14
C ALA A 163 -9.06 -0.73 14.45
N ASP A 164 -8.99 -2.02 14.74
CA ASP A 164 -8.31 -2.57 15.92
C ASP A 164 -7.79 -3.98 15.61
N TRP A 165 -7.00 -4.56 16.51
CA TRP A 165 -6.53 -5.93 16.42
C TRP A 165 -7.69 -6.91 16.25
N LEU A 166 -7.57 -7.77 15.23
CA LEU A 166 -8.49 -8.87 14.99
C LEU A 166 -8.26 -9.96 16.04
N THR A 167 -9.19 -10.08 16.98
CA THR A 167 -9.10 -11.10 18.03
C THR A 167 -9.31 -12.50 17.46
N SER A 168 -8.89 -13.52 18.22
CA SER A 168 -9.07 -14.92 17.80
C SER A 168 -10.54 -15.30 17.69
N GLU A 169 -11.38 -14.77 18.58
CA GLU A 169 -12.83 -14.98 18.57
C GLU A 169 -13.47 -14.39 17.32
N LEU A 170 -13.09 -13.16 16.94
CA LEU A 170 -13.60 -12.53 15.72
C LEU A 170 -13.07 -13.22 14.46
N ALA A 171 -11.79 -13.57 14.41
CA ALA A 171 -11.19 -14.25 13.26
C ALA A 171 -11.85 -15.61 12.98
N THR A 172 -12.30 -16.30 14.04
CA THR A 172 -12.95 -17.62 13.97
C THR A 172 -14.47 -17.56 13.86
N ASP A 173 -15.06 -16.36 13.86
CA ASP A 173 -16.48 -16.14 13.67
C ASP A 173 -16.81 -15.98 12.17
N PRO A 174 -17.58 -16.90 11.55
CA PRO A 174 -18.04 -16.73 10.17
C PRO A 174 -18.75 -15.40 9.91
N GLN A 175 -19.49 -14.89 10.91
CA GLN A 175 -20.25 -13.66 10.76
C GLN A 175 -19.35 -12.44 10.62
N TYR A 176 -18.13 -12.47 11.17
CA TYR A 176 -17.14 -11.43 10.94
C TYR A 176 -16.84 -11.28 9.44
N TRP A 177 -16.54 -12.39 8.75
CA TRP A 177 -16.18 -12.39 7.33
C TRP A 177 -17.36 -12.02 6.42
N VAL A 178 -18.58 -12.43 6.81
CA VAL A 178 -19.81 -12.02 6.12
C VAL A 178 -20.03 -10.52 6.24
N GLN A 179 -19.95 -9.98 7.45
CA GLN A 179 -20.15 -8.55 7.70
C GLN A 179 -19.04 -7.69 7.10
N HIS A 180 -17.81 -8.19 7.03
CA HIS A 180 -16.69 -7.52 6.37
C HIS A 180 -16.96 -7.23 4.88
N LEU A 181 -17.85 -7.96 4.19
CA LEU A 181 -18.29 -7.62 2.83
C LEU A 181 -19.15 -6.36 2.75
N ARG A 182 -19.84 -6.03 3.85
CA ARG A 182 -20.87 -4.99 3.96
C ARG A 182 -20.40 -3.75 4.72
N GLN A 183 -19.50 -3.92 5.69
CA GLN A 183 -19.04 -2.88 6.60
C GLN A 183 -18.04 -1.92 5.92
N THR A 184 -17.97 -0.70 6.47
CA THR A 184 -17.00 0.30 6.03
C THR A 184 -15.57 -0.18 6.26
N VAL A 185 -14.71 0.00 5.25
CA VAL A 185 -13.26 -0.21 5.38
C VAL A 185 -12.63 1.04 6.00
N ARG A 186 -12.30 0.98 7.29
CA ARG A 186 -11.71 2.06 8.09
C ARG A 186 -10.18 2.06 7.98
N PHE A 187 -9.67 2.25 6.76
CA PHE A 187 -8.24 2.17 6.48
C PHE A 187 -7.44 3.26 7.19
N ALA A 188 -7.92 4.50 7.22
CA ALA A 188 -7.26 5.61 7.92
C ALA A 188 -7.04 5.29 9.40
N ASP A 189 -8.11 4.91 10.10
CA ASP A 189 -8.10 4.53 11.51
C ASP A 189 -7.16 3.33 11.77
N SER A 190 -7.13 2.36 10.85
CA SER A 190 -6.24 1.20 10.95
C SER A 190 -4.77 1.57 10.75
N VAL A 191 -4.48 2.53 9.87
CA VAL A 191 -3.13 3.09 9.68
C VAL A 191 -2.72 3.88 10.92
N GLU A 192 -3.62 4.69 11.49
CA GLU A 192 -3.36 5.42 12.74
C GLU A 192 -2.90 4.46 13.86
N HIS A 193 -3.61 3.34 14.02
CA HIS A 193 -3.29 2.31 15.01
C HIS A 193 -1.86 1.75 14.89
N VAL A 194 -1.33 1.61 13.67
CA VAL A 194 0.04 1.10 13.45
C VAL A 194 1.11 2.19 13.42
N LEU A 195 0.77 3.42 13.01
CA LEU A 195 1.73 4.53 12.96
C LEU A 195 2.13 5.04 14.36
N GLY A 196 1.37 4.69 15.40
CA GLY A 196 1.66 5.08 16.79
C GLY A 196 3.00 4.57 17.32
N ASP A 197 3.60 3.56 16.69
CA ASP A 197 4.93 3.06 17.03
C ASP A 197 5.95 3.37 15.89
N PRO A 198 6.98 4.20 16.14
CA PRO A 198 7.96 4.59 15.14
C PRO A 198 8.93 3.49 14.73
N ALA A 199 8.92 2.33 15.40
CA ALA A 199 9.74 1.18 15.02
C ALA A 199 9.19 0.42 13.81
N TRP A 200 7.93 0.63 13.42
CA TRP A 200 7.33 -0.10 12.30
C TRP A 200 7.90 0.35 10.96
N LEU A 201 8.24 -0.65 10.14
CA LEU A 201 8.50 -0.50 8.71
C LEU A 201 7.26 -1.01 7.98
N LEU A 202 6.64 -0.18 7.14
CA LEU A 202 5.45 -0.56 6.39
C LEU A 202 5.83 -1.03 5.00
N LEU A 203 5.38 -2.23 4.62
CA LEU A 203 5.58 -2.81 3.30
C LEU A 203 4.22 -3.13 2.67
N GLU A 204 3.87 -2.44 1.59
CA GLU A 204 2.69 -2.78 0.79
C GLU A 204 2.94 -4.05 -0.03
N VAL A 205 2.16 -5.08 0.26
CA VAL A 205 2.25 -6.40 -0.38
C VAL A 205 1.10 -6.59 -1.37
N GLY A 206 1.33 -6.16 -2.60
CA GLY A 206 0.36 -6.24 -3.68
C GLY A 206 0.80 -5.45 -4.91
N PRO A 207 -0.06 -5.38 -5.93
CA PRO A 207 0.22 -4.57 -7.11
C PRO A 207 0.08 -3.06 -6.79
N GLY A 208 1.14 -2.30 -7.05
CA GLY A 208 1.14 -0.84 -6.94
C GLY A 208 1.61 -0.29 -5.60
N GLN A 209 1.25 0.97 -5.34
CA GLN A 209 1.77 1.84 -4.27
C GLN A 209 0.65 2.63 -3.58
N THR A 210 -0.59 2.13 -3.62
CA THR A 210 -1.75 2.92 -3.20
C THR A 210 -1.78 3.06 -1.70
N LEU A 211 -1.65 1.94 -0.99
CA LEU A 211 -1.76 1.90 0.47
C LEU A 211 -0.56 2.60 1.10
N SER A 212 0.62 2.47 0.48
CA SER A 212 1.84 3.20 0.84
C SER A 212 1.63 4.70 0.75
N ALA A 213 1.08 5.17 -0.38
CA ALA A 213 0.80 6.59 -0.59
C ALA A 213 -0.23 7.13 0.40
N LEU A 214 -1.30 6.37 0.67
CA LEU A 214 -2.33 6.75 1.65
C LEU A 214 -1.76 6.79 3.08
N ALA A 215 -0.93 5.81 3.45
CA ALA A 215 -0.29 5.77 4.77
C ALA A 215 0.65 6.98 4.98
N GLN A 216 1.42 7.35 3.96
CA GLN A 216 2.30 8.53 4.00
C GLN A 216 1.55 9.86 4.05
N GLN A 217 0.26 9.88 3.70
CA GLN A 217 -0.60 11.06 3.80
C GLN A 217 -1.32 11.16 5.14
N HIS A 218 -1.21 10.15 6.00
CA HIS A 218 -1.85 10.17 7.30
C HIS A 218 -1.24 11.29 8.18
N PRO A 219 -2.04 12.07 8.93
CA PRO A 219 -1.51 13.18 9.74
C PRO A 219 -0.46 12.77 10.79
N GLN A 220 -0.50 11.52 11.26
CA GLN A 220 0.47 10.97 12.23
C GLN A 220 1.71 10.36 11.58
N TYR A 221 1.82 10.34 10.26
CA TYR A 221 2.98 9.79 9.57
C TYR A 221 4.23 10.63 9.86
N ASP A 222 5.27 9.98 10.38
CA ASP A 222 6.60 10.57 10.51
C ASP A 222 7.45 10.21 9.28
N SER A 223 7.99 11.21 8.58
CA SER A 223 8.92 11.01 7.46
C SER A 223 10.13 10.11 7.73
N ARG A 224 10.47 9.85 9.00
CA ARG A 224 11.52 8.91 9.41
C ARG A 224 11.08 7.45 9.37
N GLN A 225 9.77 7.18 9.45
CA GLN A 225 9.21 5.85 9.28
C GLN A 225 9.29 5.44 7.81
N MET A 226 9.71 4.21 7.57
CA MET A 226 9.89 3.71 6.22
C MET A 226 8.60 3.10 5.70
N VAL A 227 8.15 3.54 4.53
CA VAL A 227 7.02 2.96 3.80
C VAL A 227 7.51 2.56 2.41
N LEU A 228 7.36 1.28 2.08
CA LEU A 228 7.81 0.67 0.83
C LEU A 228 6.68 -0.11 0.17
N ALA A 229 6.83 -0.41 -1.11
CA ALA A 229 5.90 -1.24 -1.85
C ALA A 229 6.64 -2.35 -2.57
N SER A 230 5.99 -3.52 -2.68
CA SER A 230 6.58 -4.71 -3.30
C SER A 230 6.79 -4.55 -4.80
N LEU A 231 5.86 -3.87 -5.48
CA LEU A 231 5.85 -3.71 -6.93
C LEU A 231 5.74 -2.23 -7.33
N PRO A 232 6.21 -1.87 -8.54
CA PRO A 232 6.00 -0.55 -9.07
C PRO A 232 4.50 -0.31 -9.35
N ASN A 233 4.11 0.96 -9.47
CA ASN A 233 2.82 1.29 -10.06
C ASN A 233 2.87 1.01 -11.56
N ALA A 234 1.77 0.57 -12.18
CA ALA A 234 1.68 0.20 -13.59
C ALA A 234 2.10 1.30 -14.59
N LYS A 235 2.22 2.56 -14.15
CA LYS A 235 2.70 3.69 -14.96
C LYS A 235 4.21 3.91 -14.88
N GLN A 236 4.89 3.29 -13.94
CA GLN A 236 6.34 3.42 -13.78
C GLN A 236 7.03 2.48 -14.78
N ALA A 237 8.11 2.98 -15.38
CA ALA A 237 8.87 2.22 -16.38
C ALA A 237 9.85 1.21 -15.77
N THR A 238 10.04 1.23 -14.45
CA THR A 238 10.94 0.32 -13.74
C THR A 238 10.40 -1.10 -13.80
N ALA A 239 11.26 -2.05 -14.16
CA ALA A 239 10.90 -3.47 -14.17
C ALA A 239 10.61 -3.99 -12.74
N ASP A 240 9.66 -4.92 -12.63
CA ASP A 240 9.18 -5.47 -11.35
C ASP A 240 10.30 -6.08 -10.51
N ASP A 241 11.23 -6.79 -11.14
CA ASP A 241 12.38 -7.42 -10.49
C ASP A 241 13.33 -6.38 -9.87
N THR A 242 13.66 -5.34 -10.62
CA THR A 242 14.53 -4.25 -10.22
C THR A 242 13.91 -3.48 -9.05
N TRP A 243 12.60 -3.22 -9.12
CA TRP A 243 11.87 -2.57 -8.03
C TRP A 243 11.86 -3.43 -6.76
N THR A 244 11.51 -4.71 -6.91
CA THR A 244 11.42 -5.68 -5.80
C THR A 244 12.78 -5.81 -5.10
N LEU A 245 13.87 -5.96 -5.85
CA LEU A 245 15.23 -6.06 -5.28
C LEU A 245 15.71 -4.75 -4.67
N THR A 246 15.32 -3.60 -5.23
CA THR A 246 15.58 -2.29 -4.61
C THR A 246 14.86 -2.17 -3.27
N THR A 247 13.63 -2.66 -3.19
CA THR A 247 12.84 -2.70 -1.96
C THR A 247 13.48 -3.62 -0.92
N LEU A 248 13.94 -4.82 -1.31
CA LEU A 248 14.69 -5.72 -0.43
C LEU A 248 15.96 -5.05 0.11
N GLY A 249 16.72 -4.34 -0.74
CA GLY A 249 17.91 -3.60 -0.33
C GLY A 249 17.61 -2.49 0.68
N ARG A 250 16.48 -1.78 0.53
CA ARG A 250 16.03 -0.76 1.49
C ARG A 250 15.62 -1.36 2.84
N LEU A 251 14.91 -2.49 2.82
CA LEU A 251 14.58 -3.24 4.04
C LEU A 251 15.85 -3.70 4.76
N TRP A 252 16.83 -4.22 4.02
CA TRP A 252 18.12 -4.61 4.57
C TRP A 252 18.89 -3.43 5.19
N LEU A 253 18.91 -2.26 4.53
CA LEU A 253 19.51 -1.04 5.08
C LEU A 253 18.78 -0.54 6.34
N ALA A 254 17.49 -0.80 6.47
CA ALA A 254 16.70 -0.52 7.67
C ALA A 254 16.93 -1.53 8.80
N GLY A 255 17.74 -2.57 8.58
CA GLY A 255 18.06 -3.60 9.57
C GLY A 255 17.15 -4.82 9.54
N ALA A 256 16.25 -4.95 8.56
CA ALA A 256 15.44 -6.17 8.40
C ALA A 256 16.35 -7.37 8.06
N PRO A 257 16.17 -8.52 8.72
CA PRO A 257 16.98 -9.70 8.44
C PRO A 257 16.65 -10.24 7.05
N VAL A 258 17.67 -10.45 6.22
CA VAL A 258 17.51 -11.11 4.92
C VAL A 258 18.16 -12.50 4.99
N ALA A 259 17.38 -13.53 4.70
CA ALA A 259 17.83 -14.90 4.58
C ALA A 259 18.52 -15.12 3.23
N TRP A 260 19.75 -14.61 3.08
CA TRP A 260 20.49 -14.69 1.82
C TRP A 260 20.69 -16.13 1.32
N ALA A 261 20.80 -17.10 2.22
CA ALA A 261 20.90 -18.51 1.84
C ALA A 261 19.64 -18.99 1.10
N ASP A 262 18.45 -18.60 1.57
CA ASP A 262 17.18 -18.98 0.98
C ASP A 262 16.90 -18.22 -0.32
N TYR A 263 17.28 -16.93 -0.39
CA TYR A 263 17.23 -16.14 -1.62
C TYR A 263 17.98 -16.82 -2.77
N TRP A 264 19.14 -17.42 -2.50
CA TRP A 264 19.96 -18.12 -3.49
C TRP A 264 19.68 -19.63 -3.61
N ALA A 265 18.68 -20.18 -2.92
CA ALA A 265 18.47 -21.63 -2.79
C ALA A 265 18.25 -22.37 -4.13
N HIS A 266 17.78 -21.66 -5.15
CA HIS A 266 17.48 -22.22 -6.48
C HIS A 266 18.60 -21.97 -7.51
N GLU A 267 19.76 -21.52 -7.06
CA GLU A 267 20.86 -21.15 -7.93
C GLU A 267 22.17 -21.82 -7.53
N SER A 268 22.99 -22.13 -8.53
CA SER A 268 24.36 -22.61 -8.30
C SER A 268 25.34 -21.44 -8.36
N ARG A 269 25.68 -20.89 -7.19
CA ARG A 269 26.61 -19.76 -7.03
C ARG A 269 27.99 -20.23 -6.59
N GLN A 270 29.03 -19.54 -7.06
CA GLN A 270 30.42 -19.79 -6.67
C GLN A 270 30.91 -18.66 -5.75
N ARG A 271 31.69 -19.00 -4.72
CA ARG A 271 32.32 -18.00 -3.85
C ARG A 271 33.48 -17.35 -4.62
N MET A 272 33.47 -16.02 -4.68
CA MET A 272 34.50 -15.22 -5.35
C MET A 272 35.30 -14.45 -4.28
N HIS A 273 36.60 -14.29 -4.51
CA HIS A 273 37.40 -13.38 -3.67
C HIS A 273 37.03 -11.93 -3.98
N LEU A 274 36.55 -11.22 -2.97
CA LEU A 274 36.28 -9.78 -3.01
C LEU A 274 37.35 -9.03 -2.19
N PRO A 275 37.52 -7.71 -2.41
CA PRO A 275 38.35 -6.89 -1.53
C PRO A 275 38.00 -7.14 -0.06
N GLY A 276 39.03 -7.34 0.77
CA GLY A 276 38.85 -7.55 2.21
C GLY A 276 38.32 -6.31 2.92
N TYR A 277 37.95 -6.47 4.19
CA TYR A 277 37.44 -5.38 5.02
C TYR A 277 38.44 -4.20 5.08
N ALA A 278 37.98 -3.03 4.67
CA ALA A 278 38.77 -1.81 4.70
C ALA A 278 38.78 -1.21 6.11
N PHE A 279 39.67 -1.70 6.98
CA PHE A 279 39.82 -1.18 8.33
C PHE A 279 40.10 0.34 8.33
N GLU A 280 39.38 1.08 9.18
CA GLU A 280 39.72 2.46 9.54
C GLU A 280 40.98 2.48 10.42
N ARG A 281 42.14 2.46 9.77
CA ARG A 281 43.42 2.27 10.44
C ARG A 281 43.72 3.45 11.37
N LYS A 282 43.93 3.15 12.66
CA LYS A 282 44.52 4.07 13.64
C LYS A 282 45.83 3.47 14.13
N ARG A 283 46.86 4.31 14.30
CA ARG A 283 48.13 3.90 14.87
C ARG A 283 47.95 3.75 16.39
N PHE A 284 48.01 2.52 16.87
CA PHE A 284 48.13 2.23 18.29
C PHE A 284 49.58 1.84 18.56
N TRP A 285 50.35 2.78 19.11
CA TRP A 285 51.76 2.61 19.42
C TRP A 285 52.01 3.07 20.85
N ILE A 286 52.77 2.28 21.62
CA ILE A 286 53.29 2.74 22.90
C ILE A 286 54.57 3.50 22.59
N GLU A 287 54.52 4.82 22.67
CA GLU A 287 55.72 5.62 22.50
C GLU A 287 56.72 5.27 23.62
N PRO A 288 58.02 5.11 23.31
CA PRO A 288 59.04 4.91 24.33
C PRO A 288 58.96 6.02 25.37
N ALA A 289 59.16 5.68 26.65
CA ALA A 289 59.25 6.68 27.70
C ALA A 289 60.29 7.73 27.29
N ALA A 290 59.89 9.01 27.27
CA ALA A 290 60.79 10.09 26.92
C ALA A 290 62.03 9.97 27.82
N ALA A 291 63.22 9.86 27.21
CA ALA A 291 64.45 9.99 27.96
C ALA A 291 64.42 11.36 28.67
N PRO A 292 64.82 11.45 29.95
CA PRO A 292 64.79 12.70 30.68
C PRO A 292 65.55 13.76 29.88
N GLU A 293 64.88 14.86 29.59
CA GLU A 293 65.42 15.97 28.82
C GLU A 293 66.67 16.51 29.56
N PRO A 294 67.82 16.71 28.88
CA PRO A 294 68.92 17.44 29.48
C PRO A 294 68.42 18.84 29.81
N LEU A 295 68.52 19.23 31.08
CA LEU A 295 68.22 20.59 31.55
C LEU A 295 69.11 21.59 30.79
N LEU A 296 68.58 22.16 29.70
CA LEU A 296 69.14 23.38 29.12
C LEU A 296 68.47 24.59 29.78
N PRO A 297 69.26 25.60 30.18
CA PRO A 297 68.75 26.77 30.87
C PRO A 297 67.78 27.55 29.98
N ARG A 298 66.60 27.83 30.54
CA ARG A 298 65.53 28.59 29.88
C ARG A 298 65.99 30.04 29.65
N HIS A 299 66.04 30.45 28.39
CA HIS A 299 65.99 31.86 28.03
C HIS A 299 64.53 32.26 27.78
N HIS A 300 64.09 33.27 28.53
CA HIS A 300 62.83 33.95 28.37
C HIS A 300 62.75 34.62 27.00
N GLU A 301 61.74 34.28 26.21
CA GLU A 301 61.17 35.21 25.24
C GLU A 301 59.65 35.23 25.33
N ALA A 302 59.12 36.44 25.21
CA ALA A 302 57.75 36.83 25.45
C ALA A 302 56.99 36.99 24.14
N GLY A 303 55.68 36.79 24.21
CA GLY A 303 54.71 37.11 23.15
C GLY A 303 54.36 35.91 22.29
N THR A 304 53.13 35.71 21.83
CA THR A 304 51.89 36.50 21.87
C THR A 304 50.77 35.51 21.51
N THR A 305 49.62 35.65 22.16
CA THR A 305 48.40 34.86 21.84
C THR A 305 47.80 35.31 20.52
N PRO A 306 47.25 34.41 19.68
CA PRO A 306 45.85 34.62 19.33
C PRO A 306 44.98 33.36 19.17
N LEU A 307 43.82 33.47 19.84
CA LEU A 307 42.43 33.23 19.40
C LEU A 307 42.06 32.06 18.46
N ALA A 308 41.15 31.21 18.96
CA ALA A 308 40.30 30.33 18.18
C ALA A 308 39.13 31.10 17.51
N PRO A 309 38.54 30.56 16.44
CA PRO A 309 37.09 30.48 16.41
C PRO A 309 36.53 29.12 15.97
N SER A 310 35.30 28.92 16.43
CA SER A 310 34.43 27.76 16.30
C SER A 310 33.38 27.98 15.16
N PRO A 311 32.41 27.05 14.94
CA PRO A 311 31.81 26.70 13.65
C PRO A 311 30.50 27.42 13.31
N ASN A 312 29.97 27.21 12.09
CA ASN A 312 28.54 27.33 11.69
C ASN A 312 28.33 26.39 10.47
N GLY A 313 27.32 25.52 10.37
CA GLY A 313 25.86 25.79 10.36
C GLY A 313 25.47 26.28 8.95
N SER A 314 24.47 25.81 8.20
CA SER A 314 23.30 24.95 8.44
C SER A 314 22.57 24.69 7.10
N SER A 315 21.89 23.55 7.02
CA SER A 315 20.61 23.17 6.39
C SER A 315 20.14 23.70 4.99
N PRO A 316 19.58 22.79 4.16
CA PRO A 316 18.89 23.09 2.89
C PRO A 316 17.37 23.27 3.05
N ALA A 317 16.73 23.88 2.04
CA ALA A 317 15.27 23.93 1.91
C ALA A 317 14.82 23.94 0.44
N HIS A 318 13.62 23.38 0.23
CA HIS A 318 12.68 23.48 -0.91
C HIS A 318 12.64 22.30 -1.89
N ALA A 319 11.65 21.41 -1.69
CA ALA A 319 10.91 20.73 -2.77
C ALA A 319 9.68 19.97 -2.20
N VAL A 320 8.54 20.64 -2.00
CA VAL A 320 7.27 19.97 -1.59
C VAL A 320 6.09 20.22 -2.55
N GLU A 321 6.21 21.08 -3.57
CA GLU A 321 5.02 21.47 -4.37
C GLU A 321 4.69 20.57 -5.58
N ARG A 322 5.29 19.37 -5.73
CA ARG A 322 5.05 18.52 -6.93
C ARG A 322 4.26 17.22 -6.69
N LEU A 323 3.81 16.92 -5.47
CA LEU A 323 3.25 15.59 -5.15
C LEU A 323 1.72 15.44 -5.28
N VAL A 324 0.96 16.52 -5.53
CA VAL A 324 -0.50 16.50 -5.39
C VAL A 324 -1.24 16.03 -6.66
N HIS A 325 -0.60 15.97 -7.83
CA HIS A 325 -1.31 15.72 -9.09
C HIS A 325 -1.36 14.24 -9.54
N GLU A 326 -0.56 13.33 -8.97
CA GLU A 326 -0.37 11.97 -9.51
C GLU A 326 -1.16 10.84 -8.81
N GLN A 327 -1.65 11.05 -7.58
CA GLN A 327 -2.24 9.97 -6.75
C GLN A 327 -3.67 9.56 -7.12
N LEU A 328 -4.29 10.30 -8.04
CA LEU A 328 -5.71 10.34 -8.23
C LEU A 328 -6.27 9.33 -9.27
N GLN A 329 -5.38 8.56 -9.92
CA GLN A 329 -5.76 7.43 -10.78
C GLN A 329 -5.53 6.05 -10.13
N VAL A 330 -4.89 6.01 -8.96
CA VAL A 330 -4.51 4.76 -8.30
C VAL A 330 -5.70 4.14 -7.55
N MET A 331 -6.63 4.95 -7.03
CA MET A 331 -7.90 4.47 -6.44
C MET A 331 -8.80 3.67 -7.41
N ALA A 332 -8.67 3.89 -8.73
CA ALA A 332 -9.42 3.13 -9.73
C ALA A 332 -8.83 1.73 -9.98
N GLN A 333 -7.53 1.53 -9.72
CA GLN A 333 -6.87 0.23 -9.91
C GLN A 333 -7.21 -0.77 -8.78
N GLN A 334 -7.46 -0.29 -7.56
CA GLN A 334 -7.84 -1.15 -6.43
C GLN A 334 -9.32 -1.56 -6.41
N LEU A 335 -10.20 -0.90 -7.18
CA LEU A 335 -11.62 -1.26 -7.28
C LEU A 335 -12.00 -1.94 -8.61
N GLY A 336 -10.99 -2.34 -9.38
CA GLY A 336 -11.11 -3.24 -10.51
C GLY A 336 -11.58 -2.57 -11.79
N LEU A 337 -10.68 -2.48 -12.77
CA LEU A 337 -10.90 -2.73 -14.20
C LEU A 337 -9.54 -2.68 -14.93
N TRP A 338 -9.17 -3.78 -15.61
CA TRP A 338 -8.20 -3.75 -16.71
C TRP A 338 -8.98 -3.54 -18.01
N HIS A 339 -8.51 -2.66 -18.90
CA HIS A 339 -8.96 -2.64 -20.29
C HIS A 339 -8.13 -3.62 -21.13
N ARG A 340 -8.81 -4.33 -22.04
CA ARG A 340 -8.18 -5.06 -23.15
C ARG A 340 -7.39 -4.07 -24.00
N ALA A 341 -6.07 -4.22 -24.05
CA ALA A 341 -5.30 -3.76 -25.19
C ALA A 341 -5.46 -4.81 -26.29
N GLY A 342 -6.08 -4.45 -27.42
CA GLY A 342 -6.22 -5.35 -28.56
C GLY A 342 -7.32 -4.93 -29.51
N ASP A 343 -7.08 -3.84 -30.25
CA ASP A 343 -7.45 -3.81 -31.67
C ASP A 343 -6.51 -2.82 -32.39
N ARG A 344 -5.38 -3.37 -32.87
CA ARG A 344 -4.60 -2.79 -33.95
C ARG A 344 -4.58 -3.85 -35.03
N ASP A 345 -5.56 -3.81 -35.91
CA ASP A 345 -5.42 -4.17 -37.31
C ASP A 345 -6.58 -3.55 -38.09
N GLY A 346 -6.24 -2.60 -38.97
CA GLY A 346 -7.22 -1.79 -39.69
C GLY A 346 -6.52 -0.90 -40.70
N ALA A 347 -6.20 -1.53 -41.83
CA ALA A 347 -5.57 -1.03 -43.04
C ALA A 347 -5.72 0.47 -43.37
N VAL A 348 -4.61 1.01 -43.87
CA VAL A 348 -4.49 2.26 -44.64
C VAL A 348 -5.47 2.23 -45.83
N ALA A 349 -6.34 3.23 -45.93
CA ALA A 349 -7.02 3.62 -47.15
C ALA A 349 -7.12 5.15 -47.24
N SER A 350 -6.56 5.71 -48.32
CA SER A 350 -6.51 7.15 -48.62
C SER A 350 -7.89 7.78 -48.84
N PRO A 351 -8.07 9.09 -48.57
CA PRO A 351 -9.33 9.77 -48.82
C PRO A 351 -9.46 10.17 -50.30
N ALA A 352 -10.52 9.71 -50.96
CA ALA A 352 -10.99 10.24 -52.24
C ALA A 352 -12.14 11.25 -52.00
N VAL A 353 -12.05 12.38 -52.71
CA VAL A 353 -12.98 13.52 -52.71
C VAL A 353 -14.32 13.15 -53.36
N PRO A 354 -15.49 13.56 -52.84
CA PRO A 354 -16.75 13.46 -53.57
C PRO A 354 -17.08 14.79 -54.29
N SER A 355 -17.26 14.73 -55.60
CA SER A 355 -17.89 15.79 -56.39
C SER A 355 -19.05 15.24 -57.23
N ARG A 356 -20.27 15.59 -56.80
CA ARG A 356 -21.57 15.73 -57.48
C ARG A 356 -22.16 14.56 -58.31
N PRO A 357 -23.46 14.24 -58.12
CA PRO A 357 -24.28 13.62 -59.14
C PRO A 357 -24.92 14.70 -60.03
N GLY A 358 -24.71 14.60 -61.33
CA GLY A 358 -25.62 15.13 -62.34
C GLY A 358 -26.52 13.98 -62.80
N GLY A 359 -27.82 14.12 -62.60
CA GLY A 359 -28.81 13.36 -63.36
C GLY A 359 -29.19 14.16 -64.60
N ASP A 360 -29.33 13.48 -65.74
CA ASP A 360 -30.50 13.65 -66.59
C ASP A 360 -30.55 12.51 -67.63
N THR A 361 -31.79 12.03 -67.80
CA THR A 361 -32.38 11.07 -68.77
C THR A 361 -31.99 9.60 -68.71
#